data_AF-A0A2P5NEN3-F1
#
_entry.id   AF-A0A2P5NEN3-F1
#
_cell.length_a   1.000
_cell.length_b   1.000
_cell.length_c   1.000
_cell.angle_alpha   90.00
_cell.angle_beta   90.00
_cell.angle_gamma   90.00
#
_symmetry.space_group_name_H-M   'P 1'
#
loop_
_entity.id
_entity.type
_entity.pdbx_description
1 polymer ?
#
loop_
_entity_poly.entity_id
_entity_poly.type
_entity_poly.pdbx_seq_one_letter_code
_entity_poly.pdbx_strand_id
1 'polypeptide(L)'
;MATSYTSALADTDSALIDRIIDDVYARMLADYRINRFFNSKPLTEQTGALKTLVGSALSGTRINDCMDLLEHYFADSFGRDNAKPSLVTGNDFMFLLDVIGGEKERTPTAMCATHSFLLKLRPDDTHYDVLMEHLVAVLKQDNVSPDLGNRLLAMAENARDDVLGRGVLSA
;
A
#
# COMPACT_ATOMS: atom_id res chain seq x y z
N MET A 1 26.13 -21.13 11.81
CA MET A 1 24.83 -21.52 12.39
C MET A 1 23.75 -21.08 11.44
N ALA A 2 22.75 -21.95 11.25
CA ALA A 2 21.61 -21.85 10.34
C ALA A 2 20.96 -20.43 10.35
N THR A 3 20.38 -19.94 9.26
CA THR A 3 19.22 -20.57 8.60
C THR A 3 18.99 -20.01 7.19
N SER A 4 19.07 -20.88 6.18
CA SER A 4 18.57 -20.59 4.84
C SER A 4 17.10 -21.02 4.77
N TYR A 5 16.16 -20.09 4.93
CA TYR A 5 14.77 -20.29 4.50
C TYR A 5 14.51 -19.35 3.32
N THR A 6 15.02 -19.74 2.15
CA THR A 6 14.49 -19.26 0.87
C THR A 6 13.67 -20.41 0.30
N SER A 7 12.57 -20.77 0.97
CA SER A 7 11.56 -21.61 0.33
C SER A 7 10.79 -20.70 -0.61
N ALA A 8 10.92 -20.91 -1.92
CA ALA A 8 9.93 -20.45 -2.88
C ALA A 8 8.53 -20.78 -2.31
N LEU A 9 7.65 -19.78 -2.26
CA LEU A 9 6.28 -19.97 -1.77
C LEU A 9 5.67 -21.18 -2.48
N ALA A 10 5.13 -22.13 -1.72
CA ALA A 10 4.40 -23.23 -2.34
C ALA A 10 3.17 -22.68 -3.06
N ASP A 11 2.70 -23.32 -4.14
CA ASP A 11 1.50 -22.87 -4.89
C ASP A 11 0.27 -22.71 -3.99
N THR A 12 0.18 -23.52 -2.93
CA THR A 12 -0.87 -23.43 -1.91
C THR A 12 -0.78 -22.14 -1.08
N ASP A 13 0.43 -21.65 -0.80
CA ASP A 13 0.65 -20.40 -0.07
C ASP A 13 0.28 -19.20 -0.94
N SER A 14 0.58 -19.25 -2.25
CA SER A 14 0.19 -18.19 -3.20
C SER A 14 -1.32 -18.01 -3.25
N ALA A 15 -2.08 -19.11 -3.41
CA ALA A 15 -3.54 -19.04 -3.46
C ALA A 15 -4.17 -18.61 -2.12
N LEU A 16 -3.49 -18.92 -0.99
CA LEU A 16 -3.91 -18.44 0.32
C LEU A 16 -3.67 -16.93 0.46
N ILE A 17 -2.51 -16.43 0.03
CA ILE A 17 -2.18 -15.01 0.05
C ILE A 17 -3.16 -14.21 -0.81
N ASP A 18 -3.48 -14.69 -2.01
CA ASP A 18 -4.43 -14.02 -2.90
C ASP A 18 -5.80 -13.87 -2.25
N ARG A 19 -6.29 -14.93 -1.58
CA ARG A 19 -7.56 -14.90 -0.84
C ARG A 19 -7.51 -13.92 0.33
N ILE A 20 -6.45 -13.95 1.13
CA ILE A 20 -6.27 -13.01 2.25
C ILE A 20 -6.32 -11.58 1.75
N ILE A 21 -5.63 -11.28 0.64
CA ILE A 21 -5.63 -9.94 0.04
C ILE A 21 -7.05 -9.55 -0.38
N ASP A 22 -7.77 -10.42 -1.09
CA ASP A 22 -9.15 -10.14 -1.50
C ASP A 22 -10.07 -9.88 -0.31
N ASP A 23 -10.00 -10.69 0.75
CA ASP A 23 -10.86 -10.58 1.92
C ASP A 23 -10.57 -9.33 2.75
N VAL A 24 -9.28 -8.97 2.92
CA VAL A 24 -8.90 -7.71 3.58
C VAL A 24 -9.42 -6.54 2.77
N TYR A 25 -9.22 -6.56 1.45
CA TYR A 25 -9.57 -5.46 0.58
C TYR A 25 -11.09 -5.28 0.46
N ALA A 26 -11.86 -6.37 0.41
CA ALA A 26 -13.31 -6.34 0.46
C ALA A 26 -13.82 -5.66 1.75
N ARG A 27 -13.19 -5.94 2.90
CA ARG A 27 -13.52 -5.29 4.18
C ARG A 27 -13.18 -3.81 4.16
N MET A 28 -12.05 -3.43 3.58
CA MET A 28 -11.64 -2.02 3.46
C MET A 28 -12.61 -1.21 2.60
N LEU A 29 -13.07 -1.76 1.48
CA LEU A 29 -14.07 -1.12 0.61
C LEU A 29 -15.43 -0.96 1.31
N ALA A 30 -15.77 -1.87 2.23
CA ALA A 30 -17.00 -1.80 3.01
C ALA A 30 -16.90 -0.88 4.24
N ASP A 31 -15.70 -0.48 4.67
CA ASP A 31 -15.47 0.31 5.87
C ASP A 31 -15.52 1.83 5.58
N TYR A 32 -16.51 2.51 6.15
CA TYR A 32 -16.70 3.96 5.96
C TYR A 32 -15.53 4.83 6.43
N ARG A 33 -14.67 4.31 7.32
CA ARG A 33 -13.49 5.03 7.82
C ARG A 33 -12.45 5.27 6.73
N ILE A 34 -12.35 4.35 5.77
CA ILE A 34 -11.27 4.35 4.75
C ILE A 34 -11.75 4.16 3.31
N ASN A 35 -12.99 3.75 3.06
CA ASN A 35 -13.49 3.49 1.71
C ASN A 35 -13.39 4.72 0.78
N ARG A 36 -13.44 5.94 1.34
CA ARG A 36 -13.30 7.22 0.61
C ARG A 36 -11.99 7.39 -0.16
N PHE A 37 -10.96 6.62 0.18
CA PHE A 37 -9.67 6.68 -0.51
C PHE A 37 -9.67 5.89 -1.81
N PHE A 38 -10.49 4.84 -1.87
CA PHE A 38 -10.54 3.90 -2.99
C PHE A 38 -11.37 4.45 -4.15
N ASN A 39 -11.07 3.95 -5.35
CA ASN A 39 -11.89 4.21 -6.53
C ASN A 39 -13.02 3.17 -6.67
N SER A 40 -13.76 3.29 -7.77
CA SER A 40 -14.92 2.44 -8.07
C SER A 40 -14.61 1.24 -8.97
N LYS A 41 -13.33 0.93 -9.24
CA LYS A 41 -12.96 -0.24 -10.04
C LYS A 41 -13.33 -1.54 -9.29
N PRO A 42 -13.60 -2.65 -10.00
CA PRO A 42 -13.89 -3.91 -9.34
C PRO A 42 -12.70 -4.41 -8.50
N LEU A 43 -12.99 -5.11 -7.41
CA LEU A 43 -12.02 -5.64 -6.45
C LEU A 43 -10.84 -6.37 -7.12
N THR A 44 -11.13 -7.16 -8.16
CA THR A 44 -10.13 -7.96 -8.90
C THR A 44 -9.12 -7.10 -9.66
N GLU A 45 -9.53 -5.92 -10.15
CA GLU A 45 -8.63 -4.98 -10.80
C GLU A 45 -7.77 -4.27 -9.77
N GLN A 46 -8.35 -3.81 -8.65
CA GLN A 46 -7.60 -3.10 -7.61
C GLN A 46 -6.52 -3.98 -6.93
N THR A 47 -6.83 -5.27 -6.74
CA THR A 47 -5.97 -6.20 -5.99
C THR A 47 -4.94 -6.92 -6.85
N GLY A 48 -5.09 -6.97 -8.18
CA GLY A 48 -4.26 -7.81 -9.06
C GLY A 48 -2.77 -7.48 -8.98
N ALA A 49 -2.43 -6.20 -9.02
CA ALA A 49 -1.05 -5.74 -8.88
C ALA A 49 -0.49 -5.97 -7.46
N LEU A 50 -1.32 -5.78 -6.42
CA LEU A 50 -0.93 -6.00 -5.03
C LEU A 50 -0.60 -7.48 -4.75
N LYS A 51 -1.41 -8.40 -5.27
CA LYS A 51 -1.15 -9.86 -5.17
C LYS A 51 0.21 -10.24 -5.73
N THR A 52 0.49 -9.74 -6.93
CA THR A 52 1.76 -9.99 -7.62
C THR A 52 2.94 -9.37 -6.85
N LEU A 53 2.75 -8.16 -6.30
CA LEU A 53 3.75 -7.46 -5.49
C LEU A 53 4.07 -8.22 -4.20
N VAL A 54 3.06 -8.66 -3.45
CA VAL A 54 3.23 -9.41 -2.19
C VAL A 54 3.89 -10.76 -2.44
N GLY A 55 3.47 -11.48 -3.50
CA GLY A 55 4.12 -12.73 -3.90
C GLY A 55 5.60 -12.52 -4.24
N SER A 56 5.93 -11.44 -4.94
CA SER A 56 7.31 -11.06 -5.27
C SER A 56 8.12 -10.64 -4.04
N ALA A 57 7.54 -9.90 -3.12
CA ALA A 57 8.20 -9.49 -1.88
C ALA A 57 8.52 -10.70 -0.98
N LEU A 58 7.61 -11.68 -0.91
CA LEU A 58 7.79 -12.91 -0.13
C LEU A 58 8.81 -13.88 -0.75
N SER A 59 9.00 -13.83 -2.08
CA SER A 59 10.06 -14.59 -2.77
C SER A 59 11.43 -13.92 -2.70
N GLY A 60 11.51 -12.68 -2.19
CA GLY A 60 12.74 -11.93 -1.96
C GLY A 60 13.11 -10.94 -3.06
N THR A 61 12.22 -10.67 -4.01
CA THR A 61 12.40 -9.62 -5.02
C THR A 61 12.43 -8.25 -4.34
N ARG A 62 13.32 -7.36 -4.79
CA ARG A 62 13.42 -6.01 -4.24
C ARG A 62 12.28 -5.15 -4.78
N ILE A 63 11.78 -4.23 -3.96
CA ILE A 63 10.68 -3.33 -4.37
C ILE A 63 11.04 -2.50 -5.61
N ASN A 64 12.32 -2.16 -5.79
CA ASN A 64 12.83 -1.44 -6.96
C ASN A 64 12.61 -2.22 -8.27
N ASP A 65 12.56 -3.55 -8.21
CA ASP A 65 12.29 -4.41 -9.36
C ASP A 65 10.77 -4.58 -9.60
N CYS A 66 9.95 -4.04 -8.69
CA CYS A 66 8.49 -4.12 -8.70
C CYS A 66 7.83 -2.73 -8.76
N MET A 67 8.56 -1.68 -9.13
CA MET A 67 8.04 -0.31 -9.17
C MET A 67 6.84 -0.18 -10.11
N ASP A 68 6.87 -0.86 -11.25
CA ASP A 68 5.74 -0.88 -12.19
C ASP A 68 4.49 -1.48 -11.55
N LEU A 69 4.63 -2.55 -10.77
CA LEU A 69 3.52 -3.18 -10.02
C LEU A 69 2.98 -2.24 -8.94
N LEU A 70 3.87 -1.52 -8.25
CA LEU A 70 3.47 -0.53 -7.25
C LEU A 70 2.69 0.62 -7.91
N GLU A 71 3.15 1.09 -9.06
CA GLU A 71 2.50 2.15 -9.81
C GLU A 71 1.11 1.73 -10.33
N HIS A 72 1.00 0.51 -10.85
CA HIS A 72 -0.29 -0.08 -11.26
C HIS A 72 -1.22 -0.24 -10.08
N TYR A 73 -0.74 -0.77 -8.95
CA TYR A 73 -1.53 -0.92 -7.73
C TYR A 73 -2.13 0.42 -7.28
N PHE A 74 -1.32 1.46 -7.15
CA PHE A 74 -1.81 2.76 -6.70
C PHE A 74 -2.77 3.40 -7.72
N ALA A 75 -2.53 3.20 -9.03
CA ALA A 75 -3.43 3.67 -10.07
C ALA A 75 -4.79 2.95 -10.05
N ASP A 76 -4.78 1.62 -9.90
CA ASP A 76 -5.99 0.81 -9.91
C ASP A 76 -6.79 0.90 -8.61
N SER A 77 -6.15 1.27 -7.51
CA SER A 77 -6.80 1.36 -6.19
C SER A 77 -7.25 2.77 -5.84
N PHE A 78 -6.41 3.77 -6.11
CA PHE A 78 -6.60 5.16 -5.64
C PHE A 78 -6.63 6.17 -6.80
N GLY A 79 -6.35 5.72 -8.02
CA GLY A 79 -6.39 6.55 -9.21
C GLY A 79 -7.78 7.14 -9.44
N ARG A 80 -7.80 8.40 -9.89
CA ARG A 80 -9.04 9.10 -10.26
C ARG A 80 -9.11 9.21 -11.77
N ASP A 81 -10.08 8.54 -12.38
CA ASP A 81 -10.28 8.50 -13.84
C ASP A 81 -10.51 9.89 -14.48
N ASN A 82 -10.88 10.88 -13.68
CA ASN A 82 -11.14 12.26 -14.11
C ASN A 82 -9.98 13.23 -13.86
N ALA A 83 -8.81 12.76 -13.40
CA ALA A 83 -7.66 13.62 -13.22
C ALA A 83 -7.10 14.02 -14.59
N LYS A 84 -7.45 15.23 -15.06
CA LYS A 84 -6.72 15.86 -16.18
C LYS A 84 -5.22 15.84 -15.82
N PRO A 85 -4.31 15.51 -16.76
CA PRO A 85 -2.88 15.63 -16.52
C PRO A 85 -2.63 17.03 -16.00
N SER A 86 -2.18 17.15 -14.76
CA SER A 86 -1.86 18.45 -14.21
C SER A 86 -0.63 18.94 -14.96
N LEU A 87 -0.78 19.97 -15.79
CA LEU A 87 0.34 20.65 -16.48
C LEU A 87 1.27 21.38 -15.52
N VAL A 88 0.89 21.42 -14.24
CA VAL A 88 1.62 21.95 -13.11
C VAL A 88 1.79 20.77 -12.16
N THR A 89 3.00 20.26 -11.98
CA THR A 89 3.29 19.36 -10.87
C THR A 89 2.85 20.10 -9.61
N GLY A 90 2.01 19.49 -8.76
CA GLY A 90 1.31 20.18 -7.64
C GLY A 90 2.22 20.86 -6.59
N ASN A 91 3.53 20.91 -6.83
CA ASN A 91 4.55 21.51 -6.00
C ASN A 91 5.09 22.85 -6.55
N ASP A 92 4.72 23.28 -7.76
CA ASP A 92 5.36 24.42 -8.43
C ASP A 92 5.19 25.76 -7.69
N PHE A 93 4.23 25.86 -6.76
CA PHE A 93 4.00 27.03 -5.91
C PHE A 93 4.06 26.74 -4.41
N MET A 94 4.39 25.51 -3.99
CA MET A 94 4.40 25.15 -2.56
C MET A 94 5.46 25.94 -1.77
N PHE A 95 6.57 26.29 -2.42
CA PHE A 95 7.61 27.14 -1.86
C PHE A 95 7.09 28.52 -1.40
N LEU A 96 6.01 29.04 -2.01
CA LEU A 96 5.42 30.31 -1.59
C LEU A 96 4.68 30.18 -0.26
N LEU A 97 4.11 29.00 0.04
CA LEU A 97 3.48 28.71 1.32
C LEU A 97 4.54 28.54 2.43
N ASP A 98 5.67 27.91 2.14
CA ASP A 98 6.81 27.83 3.07
C ASP A 98 7.33 29.23 3.44
N VAL A 99 7.44 30.13 2.45
CA VAL A 99 7.94 31.50 2.63
C VAL A 99 6.96 32.40 3.38
N ILE A 100 5.65 32.19 3.23
CA ILE A 100 4.61 33.03 3.88
C ILE A 100 4.18 32.45 5.24
N GLY A 101 4.17 31.13 5.39
CA GLY A 101 3.56 30.42 6.52
C GLY A 101 4.51 30.06 7.67
N GLY A 102 5.83 29.99 7.43
CA GLY A 102 6.83 29.68 8.47
C GLY A 102 6.77 28.26 9.07
N GLU A 103 5.76 27.47 8.73
CA GLU A 103 5.72 26.04 9.04
C GLU A 103 6.44 25.26 7.95
N LYS A 104 7.41 24.42 8.34
CA LYS A 104 7.98 23.41 7.46
C LYS A 104 6.93 22.32 7.26
N GLU A 105 5.99 22.49 6.33
CA GLU A 105 5.20 21.36 5.88
C GLU A 105 6.18 20.33 5.29
N ARG A 106 6.35 19.19 5.97
CA ARG A 106 7.14 18.08 5.42
C ARG A 106 6.44 17.63 4.15
N THR A 107 7.04 17.90 3.00
CA THR A 107 6.54 17.39 1.72
C THR A 107 6.47 15.87 1.80
N PRO A 108 5.28 15.25 1.62
CA PRO A 108 5.15 13.80 1.63
C PRO A 108 6.04 13.17 0.56
N THR A 109 6.80 12.14 0.94
CA THR A 109 7.66 11.40 0.03
C THR A 109 6.86 10.30 -0.64
N ALA A 110 6.52 10.49 -1.92
CA ALA A 110 5.75 9.49 -2.67
C ALA A 110 6.65 8.31 -3.10
N MET A 111 6.19 7.07 -2.90
CA MET A 111 6.85 5.86 -3.39
C MET A 111 6.88 5.79 -4.94
N CYS A 112 5.83 6.25 -5.61
CA CYS A 112 5.71 6.31 -7.06
C CYS A 112 4.81 7.48 -7.49
N ALA A 113 4.69 7.76 -8.79
CA ALA A 113 3.90 8.90 -9.27
C ALA A 113 2.41 8.78 -8.91
N THR A 114 1.84 7.58 -9.01
CA THR A 114 0.42 7.31 -8.75
C THR A 114 0.09 7.25 -7.26
N HIS A 115 1.08 7.04 -6.38
CA HIS A 115 0.91 7.16 -4.93
C HIS A 115 0.46 8.58 -4.50
N SER A 116 0.79 9.61 -5.30
CA SER A 116 0.35 10.99 -5.03
C SER A 116 -1.17 11.15 -4.95
N PHE A 117 -1.96 10.26 -5.59
CA PHE A 117 -3.43 10.31 -5.49
C PHE A 117 -3.94 10.04 -4.08
N LEU A 118 -3.31 9.08 -3.38
CA LEU A 118 -3.61 8.77 -1.99
C LEU A 118 -3.13 9.89 -1.05
N LEU A 119 -1.90 10.36 -1.21
CA LEU A 119 -1.32 11.40 -0.34
C LEU A 119 -2.08 12.73 -0.38
N LYS A 120 -2.67 13.09 -1.54
CA LYS A 120 -3.56 14.26 -1.66
C LYS A 120 -4.80 14.19 -0.76
N LEU A 121 -5.20 12.98 -0.37
CA LEU A 121 -6.33 12.76 0.53
C LEU A 121 -5.94 12.77 2.01
N ARG A 122 -4.63 12.96 2.30
CA ARG A 122 -4.07 13.07 3.64
C ARG A 122 -4.52 11.93 4.57
N PRO A 123 -4.25 10.67 4.22
CA PRO A 123 -4.39 9.59 5.19
C PRO A 123 -3.43 9.83 6.37
N ASP A 124 -3.80 9.29 7.53
CA ASP A 124 -3.03 9.36 8.76
C ASP A 124 -3.00 7.98 9.43
N ASP A 125 -2.34 7.89 10.60
CA ASP A 125 -2.20 6.64 11.33
C ASP A 125 -3.54 5.99 11.69
N THR A 126 -4.58 6.78 11.97
CA THR A 126 -5.88 6.23 12.32
C THR A 126 -6.50 5.46 11.15
N HIS A 127 -6.28 5.93 9.91
CA HIS A 127 -6.72 5.22 8.72
C HIS A 127 -5.91 3.95 8.47
N TYR A 128 -4.59 4.01 8.73
CA TYR A 128 -3.72 2.84 8.57
C TYR A 128 -4.01 1.77 9.64
N ASP A 129 -4.37 2.18 10.86
CA ASP A 129 -4.76 1.26 11.93
C ASP A 129 -6.03 0.47 11.56
N VAL A 130 -6.96 1.06 10.79
CA VAL A 130 -8.12 0.34 10.24
C VAL A 130 -7.70 -0.77 9.25
N LEU A 131 -6.72 -0.50 8.39
CA LEU A 131 -6.15 -1.51 7.50
C LEU A 131 -5.57 -2.67 8.32
N MET A 132 -4.77 -2.37 9.35
CA MET A 132 -4.16 -3.38 10.22
C MET A 132 -5.21 -4.16 11.02
N GLU A 133 -6.27 -3.51 11.49
CA GLU A 133 -7.42 -4.14 12.15
C GLU A 133 -8.06 -5.20 11.24
N HIS A 134 -8.34 -4.85 9.98
CA HIS A 134 -8.91 -5.79 9.00
C HIS A 134 -7.95 -6.93 8.67
N LEU A 135 -6.66 -6.63 8.50
CA LEU A 135 -5.64 -7.65 8.26
C LEU A 135 -5.60 -8.68 9.40
N VAL A 136 -5.54 -8.23 10.66
CA VAL A 136 -5.56 -9.12 11.82
C VAL A 136 -6.86 -9.94 11.87
N ALA A 137 -8.00 -9.35 11.54
CA ALA A 137 -9.28 -10.04 11.53
C ALA A 137 -9.33 -11.16 10.48
N VAL A 138 -8.84 -10.91 9.26
CA VAL A 138 -8.80 -11.92 8.19
C VAL A 138 -7.81 -13.03 8.51
N LEU A 139 -6.61 -12.72 8.99
CA LEU A 139 -5.62 -13.74 9.35
C LEU A 139 -6.15 -14.72 10.43
N LYS A 140 -6.95 -14.22 11.37
CA LYS A 140 -7.64 -15.04 12.37
C LYS A 140 -8.77 -15.88 11.78
N GLN A 141 -9.57 -15.29 10.88
CA GLN A 141 -10.68 -15.97 10.22
C GLN A 141 -10.20 -17.14 9.37
N ASP A 142 -9.14 -16.93 8.61
CA ASP A 142 -8.60 -17.92 7.66
C ASP A 142 -7.69 -18.96 8.33
N ASN A 143 -7.54 -18.88 9.66
CA ASN A 143 -6.73 -19.78 10.48
C ASN A 143 -5.29 -19.93 9.93
N VAL A 144 -4.71 -18.81 9.51
CA VAL A 144 -3.36 -18.74 8.94
C VAL A 144 -2.35 -19.13 10.01
N SER A 145 -1.27 -19.83 9.62
CA SER A 145 -0.22 -20.21 10.56
C SER A 145 0.37 -18.98 11.26
N PRO A 146 0.70 -19.05 12.56
CA PRO A 146 1.27 -17.91 13.28
C PRO A 146 2.53 -17.35 12.62
N ASP A 147 3.37 -18.20 12.04
CA ASP A 147 4.59 -17.80 11.35
C ASP A 147 4.31 -16.95 10.11
N LEU A 148 3.37 -17.36 9.25
CA LEU A 148 3.00 -16.60 8.06
C LEU A 148 2.23 -15.33 8.42
N GLY A 149 1.29 -15.42 9.37
CA GLY A 149 0.53 -14.26 9.84
C GLY A 149 1.43 -13.17 10.42
N ASN A 150 2.40 -13.54 11.26
CA ASN A 150 3.37 -12.59 11.83
C ASN A 150 4.25 -11.95 10.76
N ARG A 151 4.67 -12.72 9.73
CA ARG A 151 5.45 -12.17 8.60
C ARG A 151 4.64 -11.15 7.81
N LEU A 152 3.37 -11.43 7.51
CA LEU A 152 2.49 -10.50 6.79
C LEU A 152 2.22 -9.24 7.60
N LEU A 153 1.95 -9.36 8.91
CA LEU A 153 1.75 -8.22 9.80
C LEU A 153 3.00 -7.33 9.90
N ALA A 154 4.18 -7.95 10.06
CA ALA A 154 5.44 -7.21 10.09
C ALA A 154 5.74 -6.50 8.76
N MET A 155 5.45 -7.15 7.63
CA MET A 155 5.61 -6.55 6.31
C MET A 155 4.69 -5.34 6.13
N ALA A 156 3.42 -5.47 6.51
CA ALA A 156 2.47 -4.37 6.47
C ALA A 156 2.94 -3.22 7.36
N GLU A 157 3.25 -3.48 8.63
CA GLU A 157 3.67 -2.43 9.56
C GLU A 157 4.93 -1.68 9.11
N ASN A 158 5.90 -2.38 8.49
CA ASN A 158 7.10 -1.74 7.93
C ASN A 158 6.78 -0.83 6.73
N ALA A 159 5.71 -1.09 5.98
CA ALA A 159 5.29 -0.26 4.86
C ALA A 159 4.49 0.98 5.29
N ARG A 160 4.10 1.09 6.58
CA ARG A 160 3.25 2.17 7.09
C ARG A 160 3.79 3.55 6.74
N ASP A 161 5.06 3.80 7.06
CA ASP A 161 5.64 5.12 6.83
C ASP A 161 5.78 5.44 5.34
N ASP A 162 6.08 4.46 4.50
CA ASP A 162 6.15 4.65 3.06
C ASP A 162 4.78 4.99 2.45
N VAL A 163 3.72 4.28 2.86
CA VAL A 163 2.33 4.51 2.44
C VAL A 163 1.80 5.85 2.94
N LEU A 164 2.21 6.29 4.14
CA LEU A 164 1.81 7.60 4.68
C LEU A 164 2.71 8.74 4.19
N GLY A 165 3.65 8.46 3.26
CA GLY A 165 4.56 9.45 2.68
C GLY A 165 5.57 10.02 3.69
N ARG A 166 5.81 9.30 4.78
CA ARG A 166 6.82 9.60 5.82
C ARG A 166 8.13 8.84 5.60
N GLY A 167 8.11 7.85 4.71
CA GLY A 167 9.28 7.11 4.29
C GLY A 167 10.39 8.03 3.79
N VAL A 168 11.62 7.68 4.13
CA VAL A 168 12.79 8.25 3.45
C VAL A 168 13.02 7.35 2.27
N LEU A 169 12.95 7.86 1.03
CA LEU A 169 13.46 7.15 -0.14
C LEU A 169 14.88 6.69 0.23
N SER A 170 15.05 5.40 0.55
CA SER A 170 16.37 4.84 0.77
C SER A 170 17.06 4.91 -0.59
N ALA A 171 17.97 5.88 -0.70
CA ALA A 171 18.84 6.08 -1.85
C ALA A 171 19.64 4.81 -2.20
#